data_AF-A0A6I8LHQ2-F1
#
_entry.id   AF-A0A6I8LHQ2-F1
#
_cell.length_a   1.000
_cell.length_b   1.000
_cell.length_c   1.000
_cell.angle_alpha   90.00
_cell.angle_beta   90.00
_cell.angle_gamma   90.00
#
_symmetry.space_group_name_H-M   'P 1'
#
loop_
_entity.id
_entity.type
_entity.pdbx_description
1 polymer ?
#
loop_
_entity_poly.entity_id
_entity_poly.type
_entity_poly.pdbx_seq_one_letter_code
_entity_poly.pdbx_strand_id
1 'polypeptide(L)'
;MLTAAGAAGIAAVASLIGVTLGALLEPLKLNAARRAKLRQDRADRCAGLIEAATRARKHIIDINVVHRRRTLGKERETDAQREVEFEDGYYTARTEIRAFYGLLVMSGPDELVEQANLLRKKEMELHRTRWELDADEKFDREFLPAPVRQASAAFDRAIEEFALVARKHTS
;
A
#
# COMPACT_ATOMS: atom_id res chain seq x y z
N MET A 1 45.22 -5.75 -52.07
CA MET A 1 44.88 -4.36 -51.65
C MET A 1 43.41 -4.00 -51.84
N LEU A 2 42.69 -4.51 -52.86
CA LEU A 2 41.26 -4.24 -53.07
C LEU A 2 40.32 -4.75 -51.96
N THR A 3 40.68 -5.81 -51.23
CA THR A 3 39.86 -6.39 -50.15
C THR A 3 39.86 -5.57 -48.86
N ALA A 4 40.98 -4.91 -48.54
CA ALA A 4 41.13 -4.10 -47.33
C ALA A 4 40.34 -2.78 -47.42
N ALA A 5 40.31 -2.15 -48.61
CA ALA A 5 39.52 -0.95 -48.87
C ALA A 5 38.01 -1.23 -48.81
N GLY A 6 37.57 -2.38 -49.33
CA GLY A 6 36.17 -2.83 -49.23
C GLY A 6 35.73 -3.09 -47.80
N ALA A 7 36.56 -3.76 -47.00
CA ALA A 7 36.26 -4.03 -45.59
C ALA A 7 36.18 -2.75 -44.73
N ALA A 8 37.07 -1.78 -44.98
CA ALA A 8 37.05 -0.49 -44.28
C ALA A 8 35.79 0.33 -44.60
N GLY A 9 35.33 0.32 -45.86
CA GLY A 9 34.08 0.97 -46.27
C GLY A 9 32.85 0.35 -45.61
N ILE A 10 32.77 -0.99 -45.54
CA ILE A 10 31.67 -1.70 -44.88
C ILE A 10 31.65 -1.40 -43.38
N ALA A 11 32.81 -1.38 -42.72
CA ALA A 11 32.92 -1.05 -41.29
C ALA A 11 32.47 0.40 -40.99
N ALA A 12 32.83 1.35 -41.85
CA ALA A 12 32.40 2.75 -41.72
C ALA A 12 30.89 2.94 -41.92
N VAL A 13 30.28 2.21 -42.87
CA VAL A 13 28.82 2.25 -43.08
C VAL A 13 28.08 1.56 -41.93
N ALA A 14 28.58 0.41 -41.47
CA ALA A 14 28.00 -0.30 -40.33
C ALA A 14 28.07 0.50 -39.04
N SER A 15 29.17 1.22 -38.79
CA SER A 15 29.30 2.09 -37.61
C SER A 15 28.38 3.30 -37.69
N LEU A 16 28.24 3.93 -38.87
CA LEU A 16 27.32 5.04 -39.08
C LEU A 16 25.85 4.61 -38.88
N ILE A 17 25.47 3.44 -39.41
CA ILE A 17 24.15 2.85 -39.22
C ILE A 17 23.92 2.49 -37.74
N GLY A 18 24.93 1.92 -37.07
CA GLY A 18 24.85 1.58 -35.64
C GLY A 18 24.66 2.80 -34.74
N VAL A 19 25.38 3.90 -35.01
CA VAL A 19 25.28 5.15 -34.25
C VAL A 19 23.94 5.86 -34.51
N THR A 20 23.48 5.88 -35.76
CA THR A 20 22.19 6.51 -36.11
C THR A 20 20.99 5.71 -35.59
N LEU A 21 21.01 4.37 -35.67
CA LEU A 21 19.99 3.54 -35.00
C LEU A 21 20.06 3.70 -33.48
N GLY A 22 21.26 3.76 -32.89
CA GLY A 22 21.46 4.00 -31.47
C GLY A 22 20.79 5.30 -31.00
N ALA A 23 21.05 6.40 -31.70
CA ALA A 23 20.48 7.71 -31.42
C ALA A 23 18.94 7.76 -31.61
N LEU A 24 18.39 6.99 -32.54
CA LEU A 24 16.93 6.88 -32.72
C LEU A 24 16.26 5.99 -31.67
N LEU A 25 16.96 4.98 -31.15
CA LEU A 25 16.44 4.07 -30.13
C LEU A 25 16.58 4.61 -28.70
N GLU A 26 17.55 5.49 -28.43
CA GLU A 26 17.71 6.15 -27.13
C GLU A 26 16.45 6.85 -26.60
N PRO A 27 15.76 7.72 -27.35
CA PRO A 27 14.54 8.37 -26.87
C PRO A 27 13.41 7.35 -26.61
N LEU A 28 13.34 6.27 -27.40
CA LEU A 28 12.38 5.18 -27.18
C LEU A 28 12.69 4.41 -25.88
N LYS A 29 13.97 4.11 -25.62
CA LYS A 29 14.43 3.47 -24.38
C LYS A 29 14.18 4.37 -23.16
N LEU A 30 14.47 5.66 -23.26
CA LEU A 30 14.22 6.63 -22.19
C LEU A 30 12.72 6.76 -21.89
N ASN A 31 11.88 6.81 -22.93
CA ASN A 31 10.42 6.84 -22.76
C ASN A 31 9.85 5.53 -22.20
N ALA A 32 10.43 4.37 -22.55
CA ALA A 32 10.07 3.09 -21.97
C ALA A 32 10.47 3.01 -20.48
N ALA A 33 11.71 3.42 -20.15
CA ALA A 33 12.22 3.48 -18.79
C ALA A 33 11.41 4.44 -17.91
N ARG A 34 11.05 5.62 -18.43
CA ARG A 34 10.20 6.58 -17.73
C ARG A 34 8.81 6.02 -17.45
N ARG A 35 8.20 5.32 -18.40
CA ARG A 35 6.89 4.66 -18.21
C ARG A 35 6.99 3.51 -17.19
N ALA A 36 8.05 2.71 -17.24
CA ALA A 36 8.29 1.65 -16.27
C ALA A 36 8.46 2.23 -14.86
N LYS A 37 9.26 3.28 -14.71
CA LYS A 37 9.44 3.99 -13.43
C LYS A 37 8.11 4.53 -12.87
N LEU A 38 7.30 5.17 -13.71
CA LEU A 38 5.99 5.68 -13.28
C LEU A 38 5.04 4.56 -12.81
N ARG A 39 5.07 3.38 -13.46
CA ARG A 39 4.30 2.21 -13.00
C ARG A 39 4.83 1.68 -11.67
N GLN A 40 6.15 1.60 -11.51
CA GLN A 40 6.78 1.16 -10.28
C GLN A 40 6.47 2.11 -9.12
N ASP A 41 6.70 3.41 -9.29
CA ASP A 41 6.40 4.43 -8.27
C ASP A 41 4.92 4.35 -7.84
N ARG A 42 4.00 4.07 -8.78
CA ARG A 42 2.59 3.86 -8.47
C ARG A 42 2.35 2.56 -7.71
N ALA A 43 2.99 1.47 -8.10
CA ALA A 43 2.90 0.18 -7.42
C ALA A 43 3.38 0.28 -5.98
N ASP A 44 4.51 0.94 -5.75
CA ASP A 44 5.09 1.16 -4.42
C ASP A 44 4.16 1.97 -3.52
N ARG A 45 3.50 3.01 -4.06
CA ARG A 45 2.50 3.79 -3.31
C ARG A 45 1.26 2.96 -2.95
N CYS A 46 0.78 2.13 -3.88
CA CYS A 46 -0.38 1.27 -3.63
C CYS A 46 -0.04 0.20 -2.58
N ALA A 47 1.14 -0.42 -2.69
CA ALA A 47 1.63 -1.39 -1.73
C ALA A 47 1.80 -0.76 -0.34
N GLY A 48 2.41 0.42 -0.26
CA GLY A 48 2.58 1.16 0.99
C GLY A 48 1.24 1.51 1.65
N LEU A 49 0.22 1.89 0.87
CA LEU A 49 -1.12 2.13 1.41
C LEU A 49 -1.73 0.86 2.02
N ILE A 50 -1.62 -0.28 1.32
CA ILE A 50 -2.14 -1.58 1.78
C ILE A 50 -1.42 -2.03 3.06
N GLU A 51 -0.10 -1.88 3.11
CA GLU A 51 0.69 -2.24 4.28
C GLU A 51 0.31 -1.38 5.49
N ALA A 52 0.23 -0.06 5.32
CA ALA A 52 -0.18 0.85 6.37
C ALA A 52 -1.61 0.54 6.86
N ALA A 53 -2.54 0.25 5.93
CA ALA A 53 -3.91 -0.15 6.27
C ALA A 53 -3.95 -1.44 7.11
N THR A 54 -3.18 -2.45 6.71
CA THR A 54 -3.09 -3.73 7.42
C THR A 54 -2.51 -3.57 8.82
N ARG A 55 -1.46 -2.74 8.98
CA ARG A 55 -0.89 -2.40 10.28
C ARG A 55 -1.89 -1.65 11.17
N ALA A 56 -2.60 -0.66 10.62
CA ALA A 56 -3.63 0.06 11.36
C ALA A 56 -4.71 -0.89 11.88
N ARG A 57 -5.20 -1.83 11.04
CA ARG A 57 -6.18 -2.84 11.45
C ARG A 57 -5.69 -3.67 12.63
N LYS A 58 -4.46 -4.20 12.52
CA LYS A 58 -3.84 -5.02 13.56
C LYS A 58 -3.81 -4.27 14.90
N HIS A 59 -3.33 -3.03 14.90
CA HIS A 59 -3.23 -2.25 16.13
C HIS A 59 -4.60 -1.90 16.72
N ILE A 60 -5.62 -1.60 15.90
CA ILE A 60 -6.98 -1.37 16.42
C ILE A 60 -7.55 -2.63 17.10
N ILE A 61 -7.35 -3.80 16.50
CA ILE A 61 -7.77 -5.08 17.09
C ILE A 61 -7.05 -5.33 18.43
N ASP A 62 -5.75 -5.04 18.48
CA ASP A 62 -4.94 -5.20 19.69
C ASP A 62 -5.39 -4.27 20.82
N ILE A 63 -5.71 -3.02 20.48
CA ILE A 63 -6.32 -2.05 21.41
C ILE A 63 -7.65 -2.58 21.94
N ASN A 64 -8.54 -3.11 21.08
CA ASN A 64 -9.81 -3.67 21.53
C ASN A 64 -9.61 -4.85 22.51
N VAL A 65 -8.66 -5.73 22.24
CA VAL A 65 -8.35 -6.87 23.12
C VAL A 65 -7.85 -6.41 24.49
N VAL A 66 -6.95 -5.42 24.54
CA VAL A 66 -6.45 -4.85 25.81
C VAL A 66 -7.58 -4.16 26.56
N HIS A 67 -8.38 -3.33 25.88
CA HIS A 67 -9.55 -2.66 26.45
C HIS A 67 -10.50 -3.62 27.16
N ARG A 68 -10.89 -4.68 26.45
CA ARG A 68 -11.84 -5.68 26.96
C ARG A 68 -11.28 -6.41 28.16
N ARG A 69 -9.98 -6.73 28.13
CA ARG A 69 -9.31 -7.38 29.26
C ARG A 69 -9.30 -6.50 30.51
N ARG A 70 -9.07 -5.19 30.36
CA ARG A 70 -9.17 -4.20 31.44
C ARG A 70 -10.59 -4.10 31.99
N THR A 71 -11.58 -3.96 31.12
CA THR A 71 -13.00 -3.85 31.53
C THR A 71 -13.50 -5.08 32.28
N LEU A 72 -12.97 -6.27 31.97
CA LEU A 72 -13.30 -7.53 32.66
C LEU A 72 -12.43 -7.80 33.90
N GLY A 73 -11.56 -6.88 34.31
CA GLY A 73 -10.68 -7.05 35.47
C GLY A 73 -9.61 -8.14 35.32
N LYS A 74 -9.29 -8.53 34.07
CA LYS A 74 -8.30 -9.58 33.74
C LYS A 74 -6.96 -8.98 33.26
N GLU A 75 -6.72 -7.70 33.54
CA GLU A 75 -5.57 -6.93 33.05
C GLU A 75 -4.23 -7.59 33.44
N ARG A 76 -3.27 -7.53 32.52
CA ARG A 76 -1.89 -7.96 32.76
C ARG A 76 -1.02 -6.75 33.07
N GLU A 77 0.05 -6.96 33.84
CA GLU A 77 1.02 -5.90 34.19
C GLU A 77 1.60 -5.18 32.96
N THR A 78 1.70 -5.88 31.82
CA THR A 78 2.22 -5.33 30.56
C THR A 78 1.19 -4.60 29.70
N ASP A 79 -0.10 -4.61 30.08
CA ASP A 79 -1.16 -4.11 29.20
C ASP A 79 -1.15 -2.59 29.03
N ALA A 80 -0.84 -1.83 30.08
CA ALA A 80 -0.72 -0.37 29.99
C ALA A 80 0.37 0.07 29.00
N GLN A 81 1.55 -0.56 29.07
CA GLN A 81 2.65 -0.30 28.14
C GLN A 81 2.29 -0.70 26.71
N ARG A 82 1.63 -1.86 26.54
CA ARG A 82 1.20 -2.35 25.23
C ARG A 82 0.12 -1.47 24.60
N GLU A 83 -0.82 -0.95 25.39
CA GLU A 83 -1.85 -0.04 24.90
C GLU A 83 -1.20 1.20 24.26
N VAL A 84 -0.22 1.80 24.93
CA VAL A 84 0.55 2.94 24.39
C VAL A 84 1.27 2.55 23.09
N GLU A 85 1.98 1.42 23.06
CA GLU A 85 2.68 0.94 21.85
C GLU A 85 1.72 0.69 20.68
N PHE A 86 0.53 0.15 20.96
CA PHE A 86 -0.47 -0.08 19.92
C PHE A 86 -1.10 1.22 19.44
N GLU A 87 -1.36 2.18 20.32
CA GLU A 87 -1.86 3.51 19.93
C GLU A 87 -0.85 4.26 19.07
N ASP A 88 0.42 4.30 19.48
CA ASP A 88 1.51 4.91 18.71
C ASP A 88 1.69 4.23 17.34
N GLY A 89 1.68 2.89 17.32
CA GLY A 89 1.73 2.11 16.09
C GLY A 89 0.55 2.39 15.16
N TYR A 90 -0.66 2.50 15.71
CA TYR A 90 -1.85 2.86 14.96
C TYR A 90 -1.76 4.28 14.37
N TYR A 91 -1.41 5.29 15.16
CA TYR A 91 -1.33 6.67 14.66
C TYR A 91 -0.19 6.89 13.66
N THR A 92 0.89 6.11 13.79
CA THR A 92 1.95 6.03 12.77
C THR A 92 1.39 5.48 11.46
N ALA A 93 0.75 4.31 11.50
CA ALA A 93 0.12 3.71 10.32
C ALA A 93 -0.93 4.63 9.68
N ARG A 94 -1.74 5.30 10.49
CA ARG A 94 -2.74 6.28 10.01
C ARG A 94 -2.10 7.51 9.35
N THR A 95 -0.91 7.91 9.79
CA THR A 95 -0.15 8.99 9.15
C THR A 95 0.39 8.56 7.80
N GLU A 96 0.89 7.33 7.67
CA GLU A 96 1.31 6.76 6.40
C GLU A 96 0.15 6.59 5.42
N ILE A 97 -1.01 6.09 5.89
CA ILE A 97 -2.24 6.01 5.08
C ILE A 97 -2.57 7.39 4.50
N ARG A 98 -2.50 8.45 5.31
CA ARG A 98 -2.73 9.83 4.85
C ARG A 98 -1.68 10.28 3.82
N ALA A 99 -0.40 9.94 4.03
CA ALA A 99 0.68 10.29 3.11
C ALA A 99 0.50 9.60 1.75
N PHE A 100 0.29 8.29 1.72
CA PHE A 100 0.08 7.55 0.48
C PHE A 100 -1.20 7.99 -0.24
N TYR A 101 -2.29 8.20 0.50
CA TYR A 101 -3.51 8.77 -0.06
C TYR A 101 -3.25 10.14 -0.71
N GLY A 102 -2.51 11.04 -0.06
CA GLY A 102 -2.14 12.33 -0.63
C GLY A 102 -1.36 12.18 -1.94
N LEU A 103 -0.40 11.26 -2.00
CA LEU A 103 0.35 10.98 -3.22
C LEU A 103 -0.53 10.43 -4.36
N LEU A 104 -1.52 9.60 -4.03
CA LEU A 104 -2.51 9.11 -4.98
C LEU A 104 -3.42 10.25 -5.47
N VAL A 105 -3.88 11.15 -4.59
CA VAL A 105 -4.67 12.33 -5.01
C VAL A 105 -3.89 13.22 -5.97
N MET A 106 -2.58 13.39 -5.76
CA MET A 106 -1.76 14.27 -6.59
C MET A 106 -1.46 13.72 -7.99
N SER A 107 -1.50 12.39 -8.18
CA SER A 107 -0.92 11.78 -9.41
C SER A 107 -1.52 10.44 -9.82
N GLY A 108 -2.54 9.97 -9.12
CA GLY A 108 -3.25 8.73 -9.38
C GLY A 108 -4.49 8.93 -10.26
N PRO A 109 -4.98 7.87 -10.91
CA PRO A 109 -6.28 7.87 -11.58
C PRO A 109 -7.43 8.05 -10.58
N ASP A 110 -8.53 8.70 -10.99
CA ASP A 110 -9.67 9.01 -10.13
C ASP A 110 -10.27 7.74 -9.47
N GLU A 111 -10.44 6.65 -10.22
CA GLU A 111 -10.94 5.36 -9.69
C GLU A 111 -10.08 4.85 -8.52
N LEU A 112 -8.75 5.01 -8.61
CA LEU A 112 -7.81 4.59 -7.57
C LEU A 112 -7.91 5.50 -6.33
N VAL A 113 -8.10 6.81 -6.55
CA VAL A 113 -8.27 7.79 -5.47
C VAL A 113 -9.59 7.55 -4.73
N GLU A 114 -10.66 7.26 -5.45
CA GLU A 114 -11.98 6.94 -4.88
C GLU A 114 -11.90 5.70 -3.98
N GLN A 115 -11.26 4.62 -4.46
CA GLN A 115 -11.05 3.41 -3.66
C GLN A 115 -10.17 3.66 -2.44
N ALA A 116 -9.09 4.44 -2.58
CA ALA A 116 -8.25 4.82 -1.44
C ALA A 116 -9.03 5.64 -0.40
N ASN A 117 -9.96 6.49 -0.83
CA ASN A 117 -10.83 7.24 0.07
C ASN A 117 -11.84 6.32 0.78
N LEU A 118 -12.43 5.36 0.07
CA LEU A 118 -13.31 4.34 0.67
C LEU A 118 -12.58 3.53 1.74
N LEU A 119 -11.37 3.06 1.43
CA LEU A 119 -10.49 2.37 2.37
C LEU A 119 -10.26 3.20 3.64
N ARG A 120 -9.95 4.49 3.51
CA ARG A 120 -9.80 5.41 4.65
C ARG A 120 -11.07 5.58 5.48
N LYS A 121 -12.23 5.63 4.83
CA LYS A 121 -13.51 5.68 5.55
C LYS A 121 -13.74 4.41 6.37
N LYS A 122 -13.43 3.24 5.81
CA LYS A 122 -13.54 1.95 6.51
C LYS A 122 -12.56 1.79 7.66
N GLU A 123 -11.34 2.29 7.50
CA GLU A 123 -10.37 2.40 8.60
C GLU A 123 -10.93 3.23 9.76
N MET A 124 -11.50 4.40 9.47
CA MET A 124 -12.11 5.26 10.49
C MET A 124 -13.36 4.64 11.13
N GLU A 125 -14.17 3.89 10.38
CA GLU A 125 -15.30 3.13 10.93
C GLU A 125 -14.80 2.09 11.94
N LEU A 126 -13.77 1.30 11.60
CA LEU A 126 -13.16 0.34 12.51
C LEU A 126 -12.62 1.02 13.76
N HIS A 127 -11.89 2.14 13.60
CA HIS A 127 -11.37 2.90 14.73
C HIS A 127 -12.48 3.36 15.70
N ARG A 128 -13.64 3.78 15.20
CA ARG A 128 -14.78 4.20 16.04
C ARG A 128 -15.36 3.05 16.85
N THR A 129 -15.37 1.84 16.28
CA THR A 129 -15.89 0.64 16.96
C THR A 129 -14.90 -0.01 17.93
N ARG A 130 -13.67 0.49 18.06
CA ARG A 130 -12.59 -0.18 18.81
C ARG A 130 -12.87 -0.41 20.30
N TRP A 131 -13.81 0.33 20.89
CA TRP A 131 -14.19 0.22 22.31
C TRP A 131 -15.47 -0.58 22.51
N GLU A 132 -16.04 -1.16 21.46
CA GLU A 132 -17.22 -2.00 21.57
C GLU A 132 -16.91 -3.25 22.41
N LEU A 133 -17.91 -3.67 23.16
CA LEU A 133 -17.87 -4.82 24.07
C LEU A 133 -18.95 -5.82 23.64
N ASP A 134 -18.67 -7.10 23.81
CA ASP A 134 -19.71 -8.14 23.78
C ASP A 134 -20.05 -8.52 25.23
N ALA A 135 -21.27 -9.02 25.44
CA ALA A 135 -21.72 -9.55 26.73
C ALA A 135 -20.92 -10.81 27.15
N ASP A 136 -20.22 -11.44 26.20
CA ASP A 136 -19.45 -12.65 26.42
C ASP A 136 -18.08 -12.33 27.04
N GLU A 137 -17.71 -13.01 28.13
CA GLU A 137 -16.42 -12.83 28.83
C GLU A 137 -15.16 -13.28 28.03
N LYS A 138 -15.28 -13.52 26.73
CA LYS A 138 -14.19 -13.98 25.85
C LYS A 138 -13.51 -12.79 25.20
N PHE A 139 -12.21 -12.58 25.41
CA PHE A 139 -11.49 -11.39 24.94
C PHE A 139 -10.32 -11.68 23.98
N ASP A 140 -10.24 -12.89 23.41
CA ASP A 140 -9.18 -13.22 22.45
C ASP A 140 -9.39 -12.54 21.09
N ARG A 141 -8.32 -12.38 20.31
CA ARG A 141 -8.33 -11.90 18.92
C ARG A 141 -9.22 -12.75 18.01
N GLU A 142 -9.47 -14.00 18.36
CA GLU A 142 -10.39 -14.90 17.66
C GLU A 142 -11.87 -14.61 17.96
N PHE A 143 -12.16 -13.94 19.08
CA PHE A 143 -13.51 -13.66 19.56
C PHE A 143 -13.74 -12.16 19.69
N LEU A 144 -13.66 -11.45 18.56
CA LEU A 144 -13.95 -10.02 18.49
C LEU A 144 -15.44 -9.72 18.64
N PRO A 145 -15.81 -8.60 19.27
CA PRO A 145 -17.19 -8.15 19.33
C PRO A 145 -17.82 -8.08 17.96
N ALA A 146 -19.13 -8.37 17.86
CA ALA A 146 -19.79 -8.39 16.56
C ALA A 146 -19.60 -7.08 15.74
N PRO A 147 -19.69 -5.88 16.35
CA PRO A 147 -19.41 -4.63 15.63
C PRO A 147 -17.96 -4.53 15.13
N VAL A 148 -16.98 -4.90 15.96
CA VAL A 148 -15.55 -4.85 15.61
C VAL A 148 -15.24 -5.84 14.49
N ARG A 149 -15.77 -7.06 14.57
CA ARG A 149 -15.61 -8.09 13.55
C ARG A 149 -16.19 -7.65 12.21
N GLN A 150 -17.39 -7.06 12.21
CA GLN A 150 -18.02 -6.55 10.99
C GLN A 150 -17.22 -5.39 10.38
N ALA A 151 -16.77 -4.44 11.20
CA ALA A 151 -15.96 -3.32 10.74
C ALA A 151 -14.59 -3.78 10.21
N SER A 152 -13.95 -4.75 10.88
CA SER A 152 -12.69 -5.36 10.42
C SER A 152 -12.88 -6.04 9.06
N ALA A 153 -13.93 -6.85 8.90
CA ALA A 153 -14.22 -7.53 7.63
C ALA A 153 -14.60 -6.55 6.51
N ALA A 154 -15.27 -5.43 6.85
CA ALA A 154 -15.54 -4.37 5.88
C ALA A 154 -14.25 -3.65 5.46
N PHE A 155 -13.31 -3.46 6.38
CA PHE A 155 -12.02 -2.86 6.07
C PHE A 155 -11.14 -3.78 5.22
N ASP A 156 -11.08 -5.07 5.53
CA ASP A 156 -10.35 -6.06 4.73
C ASP A 156 -10.90 -6.14 3.29
N ARG A 157 -12.23 -6.12 3.12
CA ARG A 157 -12.85 -6.02 1.79
C ARG A 157 -12.47 -4.75 1.04
N ALA A 158 -12.40 -3.61 1.72
CA ALA A 158 -11.96 -2.36 1.08
C ALA A 158 -10.48 -2.40 0.67
N ILE A 159 -9.63 -3.13 1.39
CA ILE A 159 -8.23 -3.38 0.99
C ILE A 159 -8.19 -4.23 -0.28
N GLU A 160 -8.98 -5.31 -0.35
CA GLU A 160 -9.07 -6.17 -1.54
C GLU A 160 -9.60 -5.41 -2.77
N GLU A 161 -10.67 -4.64 -2.61
CA GLU A 161 -11.25 -3.80 -3.66
C GLU A 161 -10.24 -2.77 -4.17
N PHE A 162 -9.52 -2.09 -3.27
CA PHE A 162 -8.44 -1.19 -3.63
C PHE A 162 -7.33 -1.92 -4.40
N ALA A 163 -6.90 -3.11 -3.95
CA ALA A 163 -5.86 -3.89 -4.60
C ALA A 163 -6.27 -4.34 -6.02
N LEU A 164 -7.53 -4.72 -6.22
CA LEU A 164 -8.06 -5.08 -7.53
C LEU A 164 -8.03 -3.91 -8.51
N VAL A 165 -8.38 -2.71 -8.06
CA VAL A 165 -8.28 -1.49 -8.89
C VAL A 165 -6.81 -1.12 -9.13
N ALA A 166 -5.96 -1.17 -8.09
CA ALA A 166 -4.53 -0.89 -8.21
C ALA A 166 -3.87 -1.76 -9.27
N ARG A 167 -4.19 -3.06 -9.31
CA ARG A 167 -3.67 -4.02 -10.29
C ARG A 167 -3.89 -3.55 -11.74
N LYS A 168 -5.02 -2.93 -12.07
CA LYS A 168 -5.31 -2.41 -13.42
C LYS A 168 -4.33 -1.31 -13.85
N HIS A 169 -3.78 -0.57 -12.89
CA HIS A 169 -2.97 0.62 -13.13
C HIS A 169 -1.47 0.44 -12.87
N THR A 170 -1.09 -0.69 -12.26
CA THR A 170 0.29 -1.03 -11.93
C THR A 170 0.85 -2.19 -12.76
N SER A 171 -0.02 -2.93 -13.46
CA SER A 171 0.38 -3.97 -14.42
C SER A 171 0.89 -3.39 -15.76
#